data_AF-A0A6G1RZ89-F1
#
_entry.id   AF-A0A6G1RZ89-F1
#
_cell.length_a   1.000
_cell.length_b   1.000
_cell.length_c   1.000
_cell.angle_alpha   90.00
_cell.angle_beta   90.00
_cell.angle_gamma   90.00
#
_symmetry.space_group_name_H-M   'P 1'
#
loop_
_entity.id
_entity.type
_entity.pdbx_description
1 polymer ?
#
loop_
_entity_poly.entity_id
_entity_poly.type
_entity_poly.pdbx_seq_one_letter_code
_entity_poly.pdbx_strand_id
1 'polypeptide(L)'
;SYADSTAGGAAATGDGDIMMRFLPSYQAVEYMRMGTDPAVACQKVISRIQKYAPKFFGAVICANTTGSYGAACNKIPGFTQFHFMVSSPLLSQPTEQVVDCI
;
A
#
# COMPACT_ATOMS: atom_id res chain seq x y z
N SER A 1 -4.87 -4.43 8.29
CA SER A 1 -4.05 -3.23 8.53
C SER A 1 -3.00 -3.53 9.57
N TYR A 2 -2.00 -2.67 9.73
CA TYR A 2 -0.98 -2.73 10.78
C TYR A 2 -0.46 -1.32 11.07
N ALA A 3 -0.12 -1.03 12.33
CA ALA A 3 0.41 0.26 12.75
C ALA A 3 1.45 0.08 13.86
N ASP A 4 2.55 0.82 13.77
CA ASP A 4 3.62 0.89 14.76
C ASP A 4 4.14 2.33 14.81
N SER A 5 4.10 2.95 16.00
CA SER A 5 4.54 4.33 16.21
C SER A 5 6.04 4.56 15.94
N THR A 6 6.83 3.50 15.87
CA THR A 6 8.27 3.55 15.57
C THR A 6 8.61 3.37 14.09
N ALA A 7 7.64 3.01 13.25
CA ALA A 7 7.88 2.68 11.83
C ALA A 7 6.85 3.30 10.86
N GLY A 8 5.55 3.21 11.16
CA GLY A 8 4.48 3.71 10.30
C GLY A 8 3.21 2.87 10.38
N GLY A 9 2.31 3.10 9.43
CA GLY A 9 1.06 2.37 9.28
C GLY A 9 0.79 1.96 7.84
N ALA A 10 0.09 0.84 7.66
CA ALA A 10 -0.35 0.39 6.35
C ALA A 10 -1.74 -0.27 6.42
N ALA A 11 -2.49 -0.16 5.33
CA ALA A 11 -3.77 -0.82 5.15
C ALA A 11 -3.82 -1.46 3.76
N ALA A 12 -4.47 -2.62 3.68
CA ALA A 12 -4.61 -3.38 2.46
C ALA A 12 -6.10 -3.59 2.16
N THR A 13 -6.45 -3.61 0.88
CA THR A 13 -7.80 -3.87 0.37
C THR A 13 -7.70 -4.77 -0.86
N GLY A 14 -8.71 -5.60 -1.10
CA GLY A 14 -8.72 -6.53 -2.22
C GLY A 14 -9.32 -7.89 -1.89
N ASP A 15 -8.85 -8.91 -2.60
CA ASP A 15 -9.13 -10.31 -2.34
C ASP A 15 -8.44 -10.75 -1.03
N GLY A 16 -9.18 -10.68 0.07
CA GLY A 16 -8.72 -11.04 1.40
C GLY A 16 -8.27 -12.50 1.52
N ASP A 17 -8.86 -13.42 0.76
CA ASP A 17 -8.55 -14.85 0.83
C ASP A 17 -7.13 -15.14 0.35
N ILE A 18 -6.66 -14.39 -0.65
CA ILE A 18 -5.27 -14.43 -1.13
C ILE A 18 -4.40 -13.54 -0.24
N MET A 19 -4.77 -12.28 -0.05
CA MET A 19 -3.91 -11.28 0.59
C MET A 19 -3.57 -11.64 2.04
N MET A 20 -4.47 -12.26 2.80
CA MET A 20 -4.22 -12.62 4.20
C MET A 20 -3.03 -13.57 4.38
N ARG A 21 -2.71 -14.38 3.36
CA ARG A 21 -1.61 -15.36 3.39
C ARG A 21 -0.22 -14.70 3.37
N PHE A 22 -0.16 -13.41 3.02
CA PHE A 22 1.08 -12.66 2.84
C PHE A 22 1.28 -11.51 3.83
N LEU A 23 0.32 -11.29 4.74
CA LEU A 23 0.37 -10.23 5.76
C LEU A 23 0.81 -8.85 5.20
N PRO A 24 0.13 -8.32 4.16
CA PRO A 24 0.61 -7.20 3.37
C PRO A 24 0.91 -5.94 4.18
N SER A 25 0.02 -5.57 5.11
CA SER A 25 0.21 -4.38 5.95
C SER A 25 1.39 -4.53 6.90
N TYR A 26 1.58 -5.71 7.50
CA TYR A 26 2.74 -5.96 8.38
C TYR A 26 4.05 -5.84 7.59
N GLN A 27 4.14 -6.50 6.44
CA GLN A 27 5.35 -6.47 5.61
C GLN A 27 5.65 -5.07 5.07
N ALA A 28 4.64 -4.27 4.73
CA ALA A 28 4.81 -2.88 4.33
C ALA A 28 5.42 -2.02 5.45
N VAL A 29 4.88 -2.15 6.67
CA VAL A 29 5.43 -1.44 7.84
C VAL A 29 6.85 -1.91 8.15
N GLU A 30 7.15 -3.20 7.96
CA GLU A 30 8.52 -3.71 8.16
C GLU A 30 9.52 -3.16 7.12
N TYR A 31 9.10 -2.95 5.87
CA TYR A 31 9.95 -2.24 4.90
C TYR A 31 10.19 -0.79 5.31
N MET A 32 9.16 -0.09 5.79
CA MET A 32 9.30 1.28 6.29
C MET A 32 10.18 1.35 7.55
N ARG A 33 10.14 0.33 8.43
CA ARG A 33 11.06 0.20 9.57
C ARG A 33 12.53 0.18 9.13
N MET A 34 12.82 -0.44 7.99
CA MET A 34 14.16 -0.46 7.39
C MET A 34 14.50 0.83 6.62
N GLY A 35 13.68 1.88 6.71
CA GLY A 35 13.89 3.16 6.02
C GLY A 35 13.45 3.16 4.56
N THR A 36 12.66 2.19 4.11
CA THR A 36 12.11 2.19 2.74
C THR A 36 11.03 3.27 2.61
N ASP A 37 11.05 4.01 1.50
CA ASP A 37 9.99 4.94 1.12
C ASP A 37 8.60 4.25 1.09
N PRO A 38 7.51 4.89 1.58
CA PRO A 38 6.19 4.28 1.64
C PRO A 38 5.65 3.74 0.30
N ALA A 39 5.84 4.45 -0.82
CA ALA A 39 5.38 3.98 -2.12
C ALA A 39 6.16 2.73 -2.54
N VAL A 40 7.48 2.74 -2.34
CA VAL A 40 8.35 1.59 -2.62
C VAL A 40 8.03 0.40 -1.70
N ALA A 41 7.71 0.64 -0.43
CA ALA A 41 7.30 -0.40 0.51
C ALA A 41 6.01 -1.10 0.06
N CYS A 42 5.02 -0.31 -0.35
CA CYS A 42 3.76 -0.80 -0.92
C CYS A 42 4.00 -1.60 -2.22
N GLN A 43 4.82 -1.09 -3.14
CA GLN A 43 5.17 -1.80 -4.39
C GLN A 43 5.84 -3.15 -4.12
N LYS A 44 6.81 -3.20 -3.21
CA LYS A 44 7.47 -4.46 -2.82
C LYS A 44 6.48 -5.50 -2.29
N VAL A 45 5.47 -5.08 -1.52
CA VAL A 45 4.43 -5.98 -1.03
C VAL A 45 3.58 -6.52 -2.18
N ILE A 46 3.12 -5.66 -3.09
CA ILE A 46 2.35 -6.08 -4.28
C ILE A 46 3.17 -7.07 -5.12
N SER A 47 4.42 -6.75 -5.46
CA SER A 47 5.28 -7.63 -6.26
C SER A 47 5.52 -9.00 -5.60
N ARG A 48 5.61 -9.05 -4.26
CA ARG A 48 5.73 -10.32 -3.54
C ARG A 48 4.50 -11.20 -3.69
N ILE A 49 3.30 -10.63 -3.59
CA ILE A 49 2.05 -11.38 -3.76
C ILE A 49 1.89 -11.80 -5.23
N GLN A 50 2.16 -10.88 -6.16
CA GLN A 50 2.08 -11.09 -7.61
C GLN A 50 2.93 -12.27 -8.08
N LYS A 51 4.10 -12.51 -7.44
CA LYS A 51 4.95 -13.68 -7.73
C LYS A 51 4.22 -15.02 -7.56
N TYR A 52 3.28 -15.11 -6.62
CA TYR A 52 2.56 -16.36 -6.30
C TYR A 52 1.12 -16.36 -6.82
N ALA A 53 0.49 -15.19 -6.90
CA ALA A 53 -0.88 -15.02 -7.34
C ALA A 53 -0.98 -13.86 -8.33
N PRO A 54 -0.47 -13.98 -9.57
CA PRO A 54 -0.28 -12.84 -10.48
C PRO A 54 -1.57 -12.10 -10.85
N LYS A 55 -2.73 -12.74 -10.70
CA LYS A 55 -4.05 -12.17 -11.04
C LYS A 55 -4.87 -11.74 -9.81
N PHE A 56 -4.27 -11.66 -8.63
CA PHE A 56 -5.02 -11.26 -7.43
C PHE A 56 -5.52 -9.82 -7.55
N PHE A 57 -6.72 -9.55 -7.06
CA PHE A 57 -7.19 -8.18 -6.88
C PHE A 57 -6.64 -7.65 -5.55
N GLY A 58 -5.91 -6.53 -5.58
CA GLY A 58 -5.45 -5.94 -4.33
C GLY A 58 -4.65 -4.65 -4.47
N ALA A 59 -4.74 -3.84 -3.43
CA ALA A 59 -4.01 -2.60 -3.25
C ALA A 59 -3.58 -2.43 -1.79
N VAL A 60 -2.50 -1.68 -1.59
CA VAL A 60 -1.95 -1.34 -0.27
C VAL A 60 -1.69 0.17 -0.24
N ILE A 61 -2.04 0.81 0.87
CA ILE A 61 -1.61 2.16 1.22
C ILE A 61 -0.63 2.08 2.39
N CYS A 62 0.38 2.95 2.36
CA CYS A 62 1.48 3.01 3.31
C CYS A 62 1.69 4.46 3.76
N ALA A 63 1.99 4.67 5.05
CA ALA A 63 2.42 5.95 5.58
C ALA A 63 3.48 5.74 6.67
N ASN A 64 4.58 6.48 6.61
CA ASN A 64 5.64 6.40 7.63
C ASN A 64 5.42 7.43 8.76
N THR A 65 6.30 7.41 9.78
CA THR A 65 6.20 8.29 10.95
C THR A 65 6.44 9.78 10.64
N THR A 66 7.04 10.11 9.48
CA THR A 66 7.30 11.49 9.07
C THR A 66 6.15 12.09 8.26
N GLY A 67 5.07 11.35 8.04
CA GLY A 67 3.91 11.80 7.27
C GLY A 67 4.03 11.61 5.76
N SER A 68 5.13 11.00 5.27
CA SER A 68 5.22 10.57 3.88
C SER A 68 4.28 9.38 3.67
N TYR A 69 3.67 9.28 2.50
CA TYR A 69 2.69 8.25 2.17
C TYR A 69 2.87 7.75 0.73
N GLY A 70 2.26 6.61 0.43
CA GLY A 70 2.27 6.03 -0.89
C GLY A 70 1.28 4.88 -1.00
N ALA A 71 1.07 4.41 -2.23
CA ALA A 71 0.18 3.29 -2.52
C ALA A 71 0.74 2.44 -3.66
N ALA A 72 0.27 1.20 -3.75
CA ALA A 72 0.50 0.33 -4.90
C ALA A 72 -0.67 -0.64 -5.08
N CYS A 73 -0.87 -1.10 -6.31
CA CYS A 73 -1.92 -2.06 -6.66
C CYS A 73 -1.43 -3.04 -7.71
N ASN A 74 -2.03 -4.24 -7.76
CA ASN A 74 -1.72 -5.25 -8.77
C ASN A 74 -2.48 -4.96 -10.07
N LYS A 75 -1.78 -4.94 -11.20
CA LYS A 75 -2.39 -4.68 -12.51
C LYS A 75 -3.08 -5.91 -13.07
N ILE A 76 -4.40 -5.83 -13.22
CA ILE A 76 -5.22 -6.88 -13.87
C ILE A 76 -6.23 -6.24 -14.84
N PRO A 77 -6.80 -7.00 -15.79
CA PRO A 77 -7.86 -6.46 -16.64
C PRO A 77 -9.02 -5.89 -15.81
N GLY A 78 -9.39 -4.64 -16.06
CA GLY A 78 -10.42 -3.92 -15.31
C GLY A 78 -9.93 -3.19 -14.05
N PHE A 79 -8.66 -3.35 -13.67
CA PHE A 79 -8.05 -2.64 -12.54
C PHE A 79 -6.61 -2.21 -12.87
N THR A 80 -6.49 -1.00 -13.40
CA THR A 80 -5.21 -0.41 -13.85
C THR A 80 -4.75 0.77 -13.02
N GLN A 81 -5.64 1.36 -12.23
CA GLN A 81 -5.36 2.49 -11.35
C GLN A 81 -6.03 2.27 -9.99
N PHE A 82 -5.37 2.74 -8.94
CA PHE A 82 -5.92 2.74 -7.59
C PHE A 82 -6.01 4.15 -7.05
N HIS A 83 -7.21 4.50 -6.60
CA HIS A 83 -7.57 5.80 -6.08
C HIS A 83 -7.61 5.74 -4.55
N PHE A 84 -7.03 6.73 -3.88
CA PHE A 84 -7.07 6.84 -2.43
C PHE A 84 -7.13 8.30 -1.99
N MET A 85 -7.78 8.55 -0.85
CA MET A 85 -7.92 9.91 -0.32
C MET A 85 -6.78 10.24 0.63
N VAL A 86 -6.28 11.47 0.52
CA VAL A 86 -5.28 12.03 1.45
C VAL A 86 -5.84 13.30 2.08
N SER A 87 -5.73 13.38 3.40
CA SER A 87 -6.03 14.59 4.17
C SER A 87 -4.86 14.84 5.12
N SER A 88 -4.32 16.06 5.09
CA SER A 88 -3.22 16.49 5.95
C SER A 88 -3.30 18.01 6.16
N PRO A 89 -2.66 18.57 7.21
CA PRO A 89 -2.63 20.02 7.42
C PRO A 89 -2.02 20.84 6.27
N LEU A 90 -1.24 20.19 5.38
CA LEU A 90 -0.66 20.83 4.20
C LEU A 90 -1.67 20.96 3.05
N LEU A 91 -2.79 20.24 3.12
CA LEU A 91 -3.86 20.26 2.13
C LEU A 91 -5.04 21.06 2.70
N SER A 92 -5.57 22.00 1.93
CA SER A 92 -6.75 22.79 2.32
C SER A 92 -8.03 21.95 2.40
N GLN A 93 -8.07 20.81 1.70
CA GLN A 93 -9.19 19.88 1.66
C GLN A 93 -8.70 18.45 1.35
N PRO A 94 -9.48 17.40 1.68
CA PRO A 94 -9.18 16.04 1.25
C PRO A 94 -8.97 15.97 -0.26
N THR A 95 -7.85 15.40 -0.68
CA THR A 95 -7.46 15.33 -2.09
C THR A 95 -7.38 13.87 -2.51
N GLU A 96 -8.00 13.54 -3.65
CA GLU A 96 -7.86 12.24 -4.28
C GLU A 96 -6.47 12.11 -4.92
N GLN A 97 -5.83 10.98 -4.67
CA GLN A 97 -4.55 10.59 -5.26
C GLN A 97 -4.76 9.31 -6.07
N VAL A 98 -4.01 9.18 -7.16
CA VAL A 98 -4.13 8.05 -8.09
C VAL A 98 -2.74 7.47 -8.35
N VAL A 99 -2.62 6.15 -8.32
CA VAL A 99 -1.42 5.42 -8.75
C VAL A 99 -1.76 4.43 -9.84
N ASP A 100 -0.90 4.30 -10.85
CA ASP A 100 -0.98 3.22 -11.81
C ASP A 100 -0.53 1.90 -11.17
N CYS A 101 -1.27 0.82 -11.45
CA CYS A 101 -0.95 -0.50 -10.93
C CYS A 101 0.25 -1.12 -11.63
N ILE A 102 0.98 -1.97 -10.88
CA ILE A 102 2.20 -2.67 -11.31
C ILE A 102 1.97 -4.16 -11.55
#